data_AF-A0A8E6B9L4-F1
#
_entry.id   AF-A0A8E6B9L4-F1
#
_cell.length_a   1.000
_cell.length_b   1.000
_cell.length_c   1.000
_cell.angle_alpha   90.00
_cell.angle_beta   90.00
_cell.angle_gamma   90.00
#
_symmetry.space_group_name_H-M   'P 1'
#
loop_
_entity.id
_entity.type
_entity.pdbx_description
1 polymer ?
#
loop_
_entity_poly.entity_id
_entity_poly.type
_entity_poly.pdbx_seq_one_letter_code
_entity_poly.pdbx_strand_id
1 'polypeptide(L)'
;MNLWMMTLTELWAWNQPQRKLVDRADRPWDNQPRRPSHNDRRKSLLKLILQEEFRALPQSGPGTRKYKKAVKRLFLMACSA
;
A
#
# COMPACT_ATOMS: atom_id res chain seq x y z
N MET A 1 -1.23 8.60 18.17
CA MET A 1 -0.20 7.78 17.48
C MET A 1 1.02 7.72 18.37
N ASN A 2 1.67 6.56 18.49
CA ASN A 2 2.95 6.46 19.20
C ASN A 2 4.06 7.08 18.33
N LEU A 3 4.92 7.92 18.93
CA LEU A 3 6.03 8.61 18.24
C LEU A 3 6.96 7.61 17.55
N TRP A 4 7.17 6.44 18.18
CA TRP A 4 8.00 5.37 17.64
C TRP A 4 7.51 4.80 16.32
N MET A 5 6.20 4.70 16.13
CA MET A 5 5.64 4.25 14.85
C MET A 5 5.86 5.28 13.75
N MET A 6 5.83 6.57 14.10
CA MET A 6 6.10 7.63 13.14
C MET A 6 7.57 7.62 12.71
N THR A 7 8.51 7.52 13.65
CA THR A 7 9.94 7.52 13.36
C THR A 7 10.37 6.31 12.54
N LEU A 8 9.87 5.11 12.85
CA LEU A 8 10.14 3.90 12.05
C LEU A 8 9.62 4.05 10.60
N THR A 9 8.43 4.62 10.43
CA THR A 9 7.85 4.86 9.09
C THR A 9 8.69 5.86 8.29
N GLU A 10 9.16 6.93 8.94
CA GLU A 10 10.03 7.94 8.33
C GLU A 10 11.41 7.37 7.95
N LEU A 11 12.00 6.57 8.84
CA LEU A 11 13.29 5.92 8.61
C LEU A 11 13.20 4.93 7.43
N TRP A 12 12.15 4.12 7.37
CA TRP A 12 11.89 3.23 6.24
C TRP A 12 11.68 4.00 4.93
N ALA A 13 10.90 5.09 4.98
CA ALA A 13 10.60 5.90 3.80
C ALA A 13 11.83 6.65 3.27
N TRP A 14 12.86 6.88 4.09
CA TRP A 14 14.10 7.55 3.69
C TRP A 14 14.79 6.86 2.50
N ASN A 15 14.70 5.53 2.42
CA ASN A 15 15.34 4.75 1.36
C ASN A 15 14.40 4.41 0.19
N GLN A 16 13.21 5.02 0.12
CA GLN A 16 12.21 4.74 -0.91
C GLN A 16 12.11 5.88 -1.94
N PRO A 17 11.97 5.56 -3.24
CA PRO A 17 11.77 6.59 -4.25
C PRO A 17 10.40 7.27 -4.05
N GLN A 18 10.36 8.60 -4.22
CA GLN A 18 9.14 9.41 -4.03
C GLN A 18 7.94 8.89 -4.83
N ARG A 19 8.18 8.37 -6.04
CA ARG A 19 7.13 7.78 -6.90
C ARG A 19 6.48 6.52 -6.31
N LYS A 20 7.16 5.77 -5.45
CA LYS A 20 6.59 4.60 -4.76
C LYS A 20 5.83 4.98 -3.49
N LEU A 21 6.16 6.13 -2.91
CA LEU A 21 5.55 6.65 -1.69
C LEU A 21 4.24 7.38 -1.96
N VAL A 22 4.02 7.83 -3.20
CA VAL A 22 2.86 8.62 -3.60
C VAL A 22 2.04 7.81 -4.58
N ASP A 23 0.86 7.39 -4.14
CA ASP A 23 -0.16 6.76 -4.98
C ASP A 23 -1.42 7.63 -4.88
N ARG A 24 -1.74 8.34 -5.97
CA ARG A 24 -2.86 9.30 -6.05
C ARG A 24 -3.85 8.95 -7.15
N ALA A 25 -3.89 7.68 -7.57
CA ALA A 25 -4.82 7.20 -8.59
C ALA A 25 -6.27 7.61 -8.27
N ASP A 26 -6.66 7.52 -7.00
CA ASP A 26 -8.00 7.84 -6.51
C ASP A 26 -8.33 9.35 -6.51
N ARG A 27 -7.38 10.23 -6.86
CA ARG A 27 -7.54 11.70 -6.82
C ARG A 27 -6.89 12.36 -8.04
N PRO A 28 -7.47 12.19 -9.24
CA PRO A 28 -6.90 12.70 -10.49
C PRO A 28 -6.77 14.24 -10.54
N TRP A 29 -7.52 14.97 -9.71
CA TRP A 29 -7.39 16.42 -9.57
C TRP A 29 -6.23 16.86 -8.67
N ASP A 30 -5.61 15.95 -7.92
CA ASP A 30 -4.51 16.23 -6.99
C ASP A 30 -3.14 15.74 -7.52
N ASN A 31 -2.87 16.10 -8.79
CA ASN A 31 -1.68 15.70 -9.54
C ASN A 31 -0.50 16.70 -9.45
N GLN A 32 -0.58 17.71 -8.57
CA GLN A 32 0.55 18.62 -8.37
C GLN A 32 1.72 17.87 -7.70
N PRO A 33 2.96 18.04 -8.19
CA PRO A 33 4.13 17.43 -7.60
C PRO A 33 4.35 18.02 -6.20
N ARG A 34 3.99 17.24 -5.18
CA ARG A 34 4.15 17.61 -3.78
C ARG A 34 5.04 16.61 -3.05
N ARG A 35 5.72 17.08 -2.01
CA ARG A 35 6.47 16.21 -1.10
C ARG A 35 5.50 15.21 -0.46
N PRO A 36 5.86 13.91 -0.33
CA PRO A 36 5.01 12.93 0.32
C PRO A 36 4.76 13.34 1.76
N SER A 37 3.50 13.30 2.17
CA SER A 37 3.13 13.46 3.58
C SER A 37 3.49 12.21 4.38
N HIS A 38 3.52 12.33 5.72
CA HIS A 38 3.65 11.17 6.60
C HIS A 38 2.55 10.12 6.34
N ASN A 39 1.34 10.58 6.00
CA ASN A 39 0.22 9.70 5.65
C ASN A 39 0.48 8.92 4.36
N ASP A 40 1.09 9.55 3.35
CA ASP A 40 1.45 8.88 2.10
C ASP A 40 2.50 7.78 2.35
N ARG A 41 3.50 8.09 3.18
CA ARG A 41 4.53 7.12 3.61
C ARG A 41 3.95 5.96 4.40
N ARG A 42 3.08 6.25 5.38
CA ARG A 42 2.38 5.24 6.18
C ARG A 42 1.49 4.35 5.33
N LYS A 43 0.70 4.93 4.41
CA LYS A 43 -0.14 4.17 3.47
C LYS A 43 0.71 3.25 2.61
N SER A 44 1.84 3.73 2.11
CA SER A 44 2.76 2.93 1.30
C SER A 44 3.36 1.77 2.09
N LEU A 45 3.78 2.01 3.33
CA LEU A 45 4.28 0.95 4.23
C LEU A 45 3.20 -0.10 4.52
N LEU A 46 1.96 0.32 4.82
CA LEU A 46 0.84 -0.59 5.02
C LEU A 46 0.52 -1.43 3.78
N LYS A 47 0.57 -0.82 2.60
CA LYS A 47 0.39 -1.52 1.32
C LYS A 47 1.44 -2.62 1.14
N LEU A 48 2.70 -2.33 1.48
CA LEU A 48 3.80 -3.31 1.42
C LEU A 48 3.58 -4.45 2.42
N ILE A 49 3.31 -4.15 3.68
CA ILE A 49 3.04 -5.17 4.72
C ILE A 49 1.90 -6.07 4.27
N LEU A 50 0.79 -5.49 3.82
CA LEU A 50 -0.37 -6.25 3.36
C LEU A 50 -0.02 -7.15 2.17
N GLN A 51 0.78 -6.66 1.21
CA GLN A 51 1.24 -7.46 0.08
C GLN A 51 2.11 -8.64 0.51
N GLU A 52 3.02 -8.45 1.48
CA GLU A 52 3.88 -9.52 2.00
C GLU A 52 3.07 -10.55 2.81
N GLU A 53 2.14 -10.11 3.66
CA GLU A 53 1.20 -11.00 4.35
C GLU A 53 0.41 -11.86 3.36
N PHE A 54 -0.10 -11.25 2.29
CA PHE A 54 -0.79 -12.00 1.23
C PHE A 54 0.10 -12.99 0.48
N ARG A 55 1.39 -12.67 0.30
CA ARG A 55 2.36 -13.57 -0.34
C ARG A 55 2.72 -14.75 0.56
N ALA A 56 2.80 -14.52 1.87
CA ALA A 56 3.12 -15.53 2.87
C ALA A 56 1.98 -16.55 3.07
N LEU A 57 0.73 -16.19 2.74
CA LEU A 57 -0.39 -17.13 2.80
C LEU A 57 -0.18 -18.34 1.88
N PRO A 58 -0.49 -19.57 2.36
CA PRO A 58 -0.33 -20.78 1.57
C PRO A 58 -1.15 -20.68 0.28
N GLN A 59 -0.44 -20.72 -0.85
CA GLN A 59 -1.02 -20.51 -2.16
C GLN A 59 -1.88 -21.69 -2.65
N SER A 60 -1.73 -22.85 -2.01
CA SER A 60 -2.35 -24.14 -2.31
C SER A 60 -3.21 -24.59 -1.14
N GLY A 61 -4.52 -24.65 -1.35
CA GLY A 61 -5.53 -25.14 -0.41
C GLY A 61 -6.92 -25.10 -1.04
N PRO A 62 -7.86 -25.96 -0.64
CA PRO A 62 -9.22 -25.96 -1.19
C PRO A 62 -9.91 -24.63 -0.85
N GLY A 63 -9.99 -23.73 -1.84
CA GLY A 63 -10.62 -22.40 -1.71
C GLY A 63 -9.72 -21.22 -2.03
N THR A 64 -8.39 -21.37 -2.07
CA THR A 64 -7.43 -20.24 -2.25
C THR A 64 -7.64 -19.48 -3.57
N ARG A 65 -8.10 -20.16 -4.63
CA ARG A 65 -8.46 -19.54 -5.92
C ARG A 65 -9.62 -18.54 -5.81
N LYS A 66 -10.66 -18.84 -5.01
CA LYS A 66 -11.83 -17.96 -4.85
C LYS A 66 -11.44 -16.69 -4.10
N TYR A 67 -10.69 -16.83 -3.00
CA TYR A 67 -10.22 -15.69 -2.20
C TYR A 67 -9.23 -14.82 -2.98
N LYS A 68 -8.25 -15.41 -3.68
CA LYS A 68 -7.33 -14.66 -4.57
C LYS A 68 -8.10 -13.87 -5.65
N LYS A 69 -9.13 -14.47 -6.26
CA LYS A 69 -9.95 -13.81 -7.29
C LYS A 69 -10.84 -12.71 -6.72
N ALA A 70 -11.30 -12.83 -5.47
CA ALA A 70 -12.07 -11.80 -4.78
C ALA A 70 -11.18 -10.62 -4.38
N VAL A 71 -10.02 -10.88 -3.78
CA VAL A 71 -9.04 -9.85 -3.41
C VAL A 71 -8.51 -9.12 -4.64
N LYS A 72 -8.18 -9.85 -5.72
CA LYS A 72 -7.74 -9.21 -6.98
C LYS A 72 -8.83 -8.32 -7.58
N ARG A 73 -10.11 -8.70 -7.46
CA ARG A 73 -11.25 -7.87 -7.88
C ARG A 73 -11.40 -6.63 -7.00
N LEU A 74 -11.32 -6.78 -5.68
CA LEU A 74 -11.37 -5.65 -4.75
C LEU A 74 -10.20 -4.69 -4.97
N PHE A 75 -9.00 -5.22 -5.22
CA PHE A 75 -7.82 -4.41 -5.51
C PHE A 75 -7.94 -3.68 -6.85
N LEU A 76 -8.49 -4.34 -7.88
CA LEU A 76 -8.77 -3.70 -9.17
C LEU A 76 -9.83 -2.61 -9.04
N MET A 77 -10.91 -2.85 -8.28
CA MET A 77 -11.96 -1.86 -8.02
C MET A 77 -11.45 -0.67 -7.21
N ALA A 78 -10.59 -0.92 -6.22
CA ALA A 78 -9.98 0.13 -5.40
C ALA A 78 -8.91 0.95 -6.14
N CYS A 79 -8.35 0.44 -7.24
CA CYS A 79 -7.43 1.19 -8.11
C CYS A 79 -8.13 1.83 -9.32
N SER A 80 -9.41 1.52 -9.58
CA SER A 80 -10.17 2.07 -10.71
C SER A 80 -11.21 3.11 -10.30
N ALA A 81 -11.21 3.55 -9.04
CA ALA A 81 -12.12 4.54 -8.46
C ALA A 81 -11.30 5.67 -7.83
#